data_AF-A0A396SFG2-F1
#
_entry.id   AF-A0A396SFG2-F1
#
_cell.length_a   1.000
_cell.length_b   1.000
_cell.length_c   1.000
_cell.angle_alpha   90.00
_cell.angle_beta   90.00
_cell.angle_gamma   90.00
#
_symmetry.space_group_name_H-M   'P 1'
#
loop_
_entity.id
_entity.type
_entity.pdbx_description
1 polymer ?
#
loop_
_entity_poly.entity_id
_entity_poly.type
_entity_poly.pdbx_seq_one_letter_code
_entity_poly.pdbx_strand_id
1 'polypeptide(L)'
;MPPTFSGGGDRGGGATIRNLTAPTFREESYIENILRLNRGKIADFYFTVPQATGANIQSNTVIVRGFVEEAGRDHAIIREEATDHRFLFPMIYFDYAEFDEALTYLNSLPR
;
A
#
# COMPACT_ATOMS: atom_id res chain seq x y z
N MET A 1 58.08 -16.82 -19.88
CA MET A 1 58.02 -15.49 -20.49
C MET A 1 56.55 -15.14 -20.71
N PRO A 2 56.02 -14.03 -20.17
CA PRO A 2 54.69 -13.55 -20.52
C PRO A 2 54.77 -12.72 -21.83
N PRO A 3 53.69 -12.63 -22.62
CA PRO A 3 53.65 -11.74 -23.76
C PRO A 3 53.52 -10.28 -23.32
N THR A 4 54.25 -9.42 -24.04
CA THR A 4 54.32 -7.97 -23.91
C THR A 4 53.05 -7.28 -24.37
N PHE A 5 52.57 -6.31 -23.58
CA PHE A 5 51.50 -5.38 -23.96
C PHE A 5 52.04 -4.31 -24.91
N SER A 6 51.39 -4.11 -26.06
CA SER A 6 51.74 -3.06 -27.02
C SER A 6 50.50 -2.31 -27.49
N GLY A 7 50.37 -1.08 -26.98
CA GLY A 7 50.14 0.10 -27.83
C GLY A 7 48.71 0.50 -28.19
N GLY A 8 48.40 1.76 -27.87
CA GLY A 8 47.70 2.64 -28.79
C GLY A 8 46.27 3.00 -28.40
N GLY A 9 46.09 4.17 -27.80
CA GLY A 9 44.78 4.81 -27.70
C GLY A 9 44.37 5.52 -29.00
N ASP A 10 43.08 5.70 -29.20
CA ASP A 10 42.47 7.04 -29.30
C ASP A 10 40.94 6.94 -29.16
N ARG A 11 40.39 8.06 -28.70
CA ARG A 11 39.01 8.51 -28.51
C ARG A 11 37.91 7.83 -29.34
N GLY A 12 36.78 7.59 -28.70
CA GLY A 12 35.51 7.56 -29.42
C GLY A 12 34.34 6.91 -28.68
N GLY A 13 33.49 7.74 -28.08
CA GLY A 13 32.05 7.55 -28.17
C GLY A 13 31.39 6.57 -27.19
N GLY A 14 30.30 7.04 -26.58
CA GLY A 14 29.24 6.15 -26.12
C GLY A 14 29.29 5.83 -24.63
N ALA A 15 28.93 6.81 -23.81
CA ALA A 15 28.22 6.52 -22.58
C ALA A 15 26.93 5.75 -22.95
N THR A 16 26.94 4.43 -22.88
CA THR A 16 25.70 3.65 -22.90
C THR A 16 25.16 3.62 -21.48
N ILE A 17 24.58 4.76 -21.08
CA ILE A 17 23.62 4.81 -19.98
C ILE A 17 22.55 3.78 -20.33
N ARG A 18 22.55 2.64 -19.64
CA ARG A 18 21.38 1.74 -19.65
C ARG A 18 20.26 2.53 -18.99
N ASN A 19 19.46 3.21 -19.81
CA ASN A 19 18.12 3.63 -19.43
C ASN A 19 17.37 2.35 -19.05
N LEU A 20 17.43 2.01 -17.75
CA LEU A 20 16.34 1.27 -17.13
C LEU A 20 15.14 2.19 -17.30
N THR A 21 14.31 1.90 -18.31
CA THR A 21 12.95 2.40 -18.30
C THR A 21 12.31 1.77 -17.08
N ALA A 22 12.38 2.48 -15.95
CA ALA A 22 11.56 2.19 -14.80
C ALA A 22 10.12 2.09 -15.33
N PRO A 23 9.35 1.06 -14.94
CA PRO A 23 7.95 1.01 -15.30
C PRO A 23 7.35 2.34 -14.89
N THR A 24 6.69 3.02 -15.83
CA THR A 24 5.82 4.14 -15.53
C THR A 24 4.86 3.64 -14.46
N PHE A 25 5.06 4.08 -13.21
CA PHE A 25 4.09 3.88 -12.14
C PHE A 25 2.82 4.55 -12.65
N ARG A 26 1.92 3.77 -13.26
CA ARG A 26 0.56 4.23 -13.50
C ARG A 26 0.05 4.64 -12.15
N GLU A 27 -0.57 5.82 -12.06
CA GLU A 27 -1.33 6.22 -10.87
C GLU A 27 -2.43 5.17 -10.67
N GLU A 28 -2.10 4.13 -9.93
CA GLU A 28 -2.99 3.01 -9.65
C GLU A 28 -3.75 3.36 -8.37
N SER A 29 -4.89 4.04 -8.55
CA SER A 29 -5.85 4.41 -7.49
C SER A 29 -6.61 3.21 -6.91
N TYR A 30 -5.92 2.12 -6.59
CA TYR A 30 -6.52 0.96 -5.94
C TYR A 30 -6.69 1.22 -4.45
N ILE A 31 -7.81 0.74 -3.89
CA ILE A 31 -8.14 0.90 -2.46
C ILE A 31 -7.00 0.36 -1.58
N GLU A 32 -6.41 -0.79 -1.93
CA GLU A 32 -5.24 -1.34 -1.24
C GLU A 32 -4.06 -0.35 -1.16
N ASN A 33 -3.76 0.38 -2.23
CA ASN A 33 -2.67 1.34 -2.27
C ASN A 33 -2.99 2.53 -1.37
N ILE A 34 -4.23 3.00 -1.41
CA ILE A 34 -4.73 4.07 -0.54
C ILE A 34 -4.63 3.64 0.93
N LEU A 35 -5.06 2.43 1.28
CA LEU A 35 -4.94 1.92 2.65
C LEU A 35 -3.48 1.76 3.09
N ARG A 36 -2.58 1.31 2.20
CA ARG A 36 -1.13 1.24 2.48
C ARG A 36 -0.52 2.62 2.78
N LEU A 37 -0.93 3.65 2.05
CA LEU A 37 -0.46 5.03 2.26
C LEU A 37 -0.97 5.65 3.57
N ASN A 38 -2.02 5.07 4.17
CA ASN A 38 -2.68 5.58 5.37
C ASN A 38 -2.53 4.64 6.57
N ARG A 39 -1.49 3.79 6.59
CA ARG A 39 -1.16 2.94 7.74
C ARG A 39 -0.91 3.77 9.00
N GLY A 40 -1.42 3.28 10.12
CA GLY A 40 -1.30 3.93 11.43
C GLY A 40 -2.25 5.11 11.67
N LYS A 41 -3.03 5.54 10.67
CA LYS A 41 -4.05 6.58 10.86
C LYS A 41 -5.31 5.98 11.47
N ILE A 42 -5.83 6.63 12.50
CA ILE A 42 -7.06 6.22 13.18
C ILE A 42 -8.26 6.48 12.27
N ALA A 43 -9.11 5.47 12.13
CA ALA A 43 -10.34 5.52 11.37
C ALA A 43 -11.37 4.53 11.90
N ASP A 44 -12.63 4.79 11.57
CA ASP A 44 -13.72 3.83 11.66
C ASP A 44 -13.84 3.06 10.35
N PHE A 45 -13.62 1.75 10.39
CA PHE A 45 -13.70 0.86 9.23
C PHE A 45 -15.01 0.08 9.24
N TYR A 46 -15.74 0.14 8.11
CA TYR A 46 -17.04 -0.48 7.96
C TYR A 46 -16.96 -1.65 6.98
N PHE A 47 -17.43 -2.82 7.43
CA PHE A 47 -17.49 -4.03 6.63
C PHE A 47 -18.87 -4.67 6.69
N THR A 48 -19.42 -5.10 5.57
CA THR A 48 -20.66 -5.87 5.53
C THR A 48 -20.37 -7.31 5.14
N VAL A 49 -20.61 -8.25 6.05
CA VAL A 49 -20.31 -9.67 5.88
C VAL A 49 -21.59 -10.52 5.84
N PRO A 50 -21.62 -11.68 5.15
CA PRO A 50 -22.83 -12.48 5.01
C PRO A 50 -23.38 -13.02 6.34
N GLN A 51 -22.47 -13.37 7.26
CA GLN A 51 -22.77 -13.72 8.64
C GLN A 51 -21.66 -13.19 9.54
N ALA A 52 -22.01 -12.23 10.38
CA ALA A 52 -21.11 -11.67 11.37
C ALA A 52 -21.31 -12.38 12.72
N THR A 53 -20.23 -12.74 13.41
CA THR A 53 -20.27 -13.21 14.82
C THR A 53 -19.18 -12.49 15.63
N GLY A 54 -19.46 -12.14 16.90
CA GLY A 54 -18.52 -11.37 17.75
C GLY A 54 -19.10 -10.10 18.38
N ALA A 55 -18.24 -9.32 19.06
CA ALA A 55 -18.62 -8.16 19.87
C ALA A 55 -18.83 -6.85 19.08
N ASN A 56 -18.24 -6.74 17.88
CA ASN A 56 -18.17 -5.50 17.10
C ASN A 56 -19.22 -5.44 15.99
N ILE A 57 -20.41 -5.99 16.24
CA ILE A 57 -21.41 -6.27 15.20
C ILE A 57 -22.71 -5.54 15.45
N GLN A 58 -23.17 -4.88 14.41
CA GLN A 58 -24.52 -4.36 14.31
C GLN A 58 -25.17 -4.96 13.06
N SER A 59 -26.08 -5.93 13.28
CA SER A 59 -26.67 -6.74 12.20
C SER A 59 -25.60 -7.53 11.42
N ASN A 60 -25.48 -7.34 10.10
CA ASN A 60 -24.45 -7.97 9.26
C ASN A 60 -23.23 -7.05 9.03
N THR A 61 -23.18 -5.92 9.72
CA THR A 61 -22.10 -4.93 9.61
C THR A 61 -21.17 -5.06 10.80
N VAL A 62 -19.87 -5.13 10.52
CA VAL A 62 -18.78 -5.08 11.49
C VAL A 62 -18.16 -3.69 11.41
N ILE A 63 -18.03 -3.04 12.56
CA ILE A 63 -17.39 -1.72 12.66
C ILE A 63 -16.15 -1.88 13.54
N VAL A 64 -14.99 -1.48 13.02
CA VAL A 64 -13.72 -1.53 13.78
C VAL A 64 -13.11 -0.13 13.84
N ARG A 65 -13.03 0.42 15.05
CA ARG A 65 -12.29 1.64 15.34
C ARG A 65 -10.81 1.29 15.54
N GLY A 66 -9.94 1.74 14.65
CA GLY A 66 -8.54 1.34 14.68
C GLY A 66 -7.72 1.93 13.56
N PHE A 67 -6.70 1.21 13.12
CA PHE A 67 -5.87 1.62 11.98
C PHE A 67 -5.47 0.43 11.11
N VAL A 68 -5.12 0.72 9.85
CA VAL A 68 -4.54 -0.27 8.95
C VAL A 68 -3.15 -0.65 9.45
N GLU A 69 -2.98 -1.91 9.88
CA GLU A 69 -1.67 -2.50 10.18
C GLU A 69 -1.01 -3.00 8.89
N GLU A 70 -1.79 -3.68 8.04
CA GLU A 70 -1.35 -4.25 6.76
C GLU A 70 -2.48 -4.17 5.72
N ALA A 71 -2.15 -4.05 4.44
CA ALA A 71 -3.12 -4.07 3.35
C ALA A 71 -2.52 -4.77 2.12
N GLY A 72 -3.05 -5.95 1.80
CA GLY A 72 -2.76 -6.73 0.61
C GLY A 72 -3.70 -6.39 -0.55
N ARG A 73 -3.68 -7.22 -1.59
CA ARG A 73 -4.54 -7.05 -2.78
C ARG A 73 -6.00 -7.39 -2.51
N ASP A 74 -6.23 -8.44 -1.72
CA ASP A 74 -7.54 -9.02 -1.45
C ASP A 74 -7.93 -8.96 0.04
N HIS A 75 -7.05 -8.44 0.89
CA HIS A 75 -7.25 -8.39 2.33
C HIS A 75 -6.65 -7.14 2.99
N ALA A 76 -7.15 -6.81 4.18
CA ALA A 76 -6.57 -5.83 5.07
C ALA A 76 -6.52 -6.38 6.50
N ILE A 77 -5.48 -6.00 7.25
CA ILE A 77 -5.38 -6.23 8.68
C ILE A 77 -5.65 -4.91 9.37
N ILE A 78 -6.75 -4.85 10.12
CA ILE A 78 -7.12 -3.71 10.95
C ILE A 78 -6.77 -4.06 12.40
N ARG A 79 -5.99 -3.21 13.04
CA ARG A 79 -5.68 -3.31 14.47
C ARG A 79 -6.60 -2.37 15.23
N GLU A 80 -7.44 -2.91 16.10
CA GLU A 80 -8.34 -2.15 16.95
C GLU A 80 -7.56 -1.39 18.02
N GLU A 81 -7.84 -0.09 18.13
CA GLU A 81 -7.09 0.81 19.01
C GLU A 81 -7.26 0.45 20.50
N ALA A 82 -8.46 0.06 20.89
CA ALA A 82 -8.81 -0.16 22.29
C ALA A 82 -8.23 -1.45 22.90
N THR A 83 -8.08 -2.50 22.09
CA THR A 83 -7.78 -3.86 22.59
C THR A 83 -6.54 -4.49 21.97
N ASP A 84 -5.97 -3.87 20.94
CA ASP A 84 -4.89 -4.44 20.13
C ASP A 84 -5.28 -5.69 19.32
N HIS A 85 -6.58 -6.02 19.26
CA HIS A 85 -7.08 -7.10 18.44
C HIS A 85 -6.86 -6.83 16.95
N ARG A 86 -6.51 -7.88 16.22
CA ARG A 86 -6.30 -7.84 14.78
C ARG A 86 -7.45 -8.52 14.07
N PHE A 87 -8.03 -7.81 13.13
CA PHE A 87 -9.07 -8.31 12.26
C PHE A 87 -8.48 -8.47 10.86
N LEU A 88 -8.54 -9.69 10.34
CA LEU A 88 -8.23 -9.97 8.94
C LEU A 88 -9.53 -9.93 8.14
N PHE A 89 -9.68 -8.93 7.28
CA PHE A 89 -10.86 -8.77 6.45
C PHE A 89 -10.53 -9.00 4.97
N PRO A 90 -11.34 -9.81 4.26
CA PRO A 90 -11.37 -9.78 2.80
C PRO A 90 -11.85 -8.42 2.32
N MET A 91 -11.11 -7.80 1.39
CA MET A 91 -11.43 -6.49 0.83
C MET A 91 -12.77 -6.46 0.07
N ILE A 92 -13.30 -7.62 -0.32
CA ILE A 92 -14.62 -7.73 -0.98
C ILE A 92 -15.75 -7.24 -0.07
N TYR A 93 -15.56 -7.32 1.26
CA TYR A 93 -16.55 -6.92 2.26
C TYR A 93 -16.35 -5.51 2.79
N PHE A 94 -15.33 -4.79 2.29
CA PHE A 94 -15.07 -3.42 2.70
C PHE A 94 -16.07 -2.47 2.06
N ASP A 95 -16.76 -1.68 2.89
CA ASP A 95 -17.70 -0.67 2.41
C ASP A 95 -17.01 0.69 2.27
N TYR A 96 -16.53 1.24 3.40
CA TYR A 96 -15.80 2.51 3.47
C TYR A 96 -15.04 2.65 4.79
N ALA A 97 -14.22 3.71 4.90
CA ALA A 97 -13.57 4.10 6.14
C ALA A 97 -13.66 5.62 6.35
N GLU A 98 -13.88 6.04 7.59
CA GLU A 98 -13.88 7.44 8.01
C GLU A 98 -12.64 7.73 8.83
N PHE A 99 -11.71 8.52 8.29
CA PHE A 99 -10.44 8.85 8.93
C PHE A 99 -10.56 10.12 9.76
N ASP A 100 -10.00 10.10 10.97
CA ASP A 100 -9.96 11.28 11.85
C ASP A 100 -9.06 12.40 11.28
N GLU A 101 -8.09 12.02 10.45
CA GLU A 101 -7.12 12.93 9.85
C GLU A 101 -7.20 12.92 8.31
N ALA A 102 -6.55 13.91 7.69
CA ALA A 102 -6.56 14.06 6.24
C ALA A 102 -5.98 12.83 5.52
N LEU A 103 -6.73 12.33 4.54
CA LEU A 103 -6.39 11.11 3.82
C LEU A 103 -5.23 11.37 2.84
N THR A 104 -4.18 10.55 2.92
CA THR A 104 -3.04 10.58 1.99
C THR A 104 -3.46 9.88 0.70
N TYR A 105 -3.40 10.60 -0.42
CA TYR A 105 -3.72 10.06 -1.74
C TYR A 105 -2.55 10.30 -2.69
N LEU A 106 -2.37 9.40 -3.67
CA LEU A 106 -1.18 9.29 -4.54
C LEU A 106 -0.72 10.60 -5.22
N ASN A 107 -1.58 11.62 -5.28
CA ASN A 107 -1.32 12.90 -5.96
C ASN A 107 -1.24 14.11 -5.01
N SER A 108 -0.95 13.93 -3.71
CA SER A 108 -0.87 15.04 -2.74
C SER A 108 0.46 15.81 -2.73
N LEU A 109 1.30 15.68 -3.76
CA LEU A 109 2.46 16.57 -3.93
C LEU A 109 1.98 17.94 -4.45
N PRO A 110 2.39 19.06 -3.84
CA PRO A 110 2.08 20.37 -4.39
C PRO A 110 2.72 20.50 -5.79
N ARG A 111 1.93 20.94 -6.77
CA ARG A 111 2.44 21.38 -8.08
C ARG A 111 3.08 22.76 -7.98
#